data_AF-A0A2N6SGV8-F1
#
_entry.id   AF-A0A2N6SGV8-F1
#
_cell.length_a   1.000
_cell.length_b   1.000
_cell.length_c   1.000
_cell.angle_alpha   90.00
_cell.angle_beta   90.00
_cell.angle_gamma   90.00
#
_symmetry.space_group_name_H-M   'P 1'
#
loop_
_entity.id
_entity.type
_entity.pdbx_description
1 polymer ?
#
loop_
_entity_poly.entity_id
_entity_poly.type
_entity_poly.pdbx_seq_one_letter_code
_entity_poly.pdbx_strand_id
1 'polypeptide(L)'
;MEKNKQSLQLARTALTITLFIWFLLLTILTIILAYQLSIFSLYLIPTILNIIISFKKLNKKSMILVTIFSYIIFGGKAISMEPDSAYIYYILFIPQTIFLILACLTFKKTEQK
;
A
#
# COMPACT_ATOMS: atom_id res chain seq x y z
N MET A 1 -0.04 -27.76 0.09
CA MET A 1 0.39 -26.40 -0.29
C MET A 1 -0.32 -25.41 0.63
N GLU A 2 0.41 -24.55 1.34
CA GLU A 2 -0.20 -23.62 2.31
C GLU A 2 -1.25 -22.73 1.63
N LYS A 3 -2.51 -22.77 2.10
CA LYS A 3 -3.62 -22.02 1.51
C LYS A 3 -3.24 -20.53 1.53
N ASN A 4 -3.31 -19.87 0.37
CA ASN A 4 -3.00 -18.44 0.19
C ASN A 4 -1.51 -18.03 0.27
N LYS A 5 -0.55 -18.96 0.11
CA LYS A 5 0.88 -18.62 0.04
C LYS A 5 1.22 -17.56 -1.02
N GLN A 6 0.64 -17.68 -2.22
CA GLN A 6 0.86 -16.75 -3.32
C GLN A 6 0.29 -15.35 -3.00
N SER A 7 -0.93 -15.28 -2.48
CA SER A 7 -1.55 -14.03 -2.02
C SER A 7 -0.68 -13.33 -0.97
N LEU A 8 -0.15 -14.10 0.00
CA LEU A 8 0.75 -13.57 1.02
C LEU A 8 2.07 -13.04 0.43
N GLN A 9 2.65 -13.75 -0.55
CA GLN A 9 3.86 -13.29 -1.24
C GLN A 9 3.61 -11.97 -1.97
N LEU A 10 2.49 -11.84 -2.67
CA LEU A 10 2.12 -10.60 -3.37
C LEU A 10 1.88 -9.43 -2.41
N ALA A 11 1.23 -9.67 -1.27
CA ALA A 11 1.07 -8.66 -0.22
C ALA A 11 2.43 -8.21 0.34
N ARG A 12 3.37 -9.14 0.56
CA ARG A 12 4.73 -8.80 0.98
C ARG A 12 5.51 -8.03 -0.08
N THR A 13 5.35 -8.37 -1.36
CA THR A 13 5.95 -7.58 -2.45
C THR A 13 5.41 -6.15 -2.46
N ALA A 14 4.10 -5.97 -2.27
CA ALA A 14 3.49 -4.66 -2.13
C ALA A 14 4.10 -3.88 -0.95
N LEU A 15 4.34 -4.55 0.19
CA LEU A 15 4.99 -3.94 1.34
C LEU A 15 6.45 -3.57 1.06
N THR A 16 7.22 -4.43 0.40
CA THR A 16 8.61 -4.12 0.02
C THR A 16 8.68 -2.86 -0.84
N ILE A 17 7.80 -2.73 -1.83
CA ILE A 17 7.70 -1.53 -2.66
C ILE A 17 7.35 -0.31 -1.81
N THR A 18 6.38 -0.44 -0.91
CA THR A 18 5.97 0.64 0.00
C THR A 18 7.14 1.13 0.85
N LEU A 19 7.91 0.21 1.44
CA LEU A 19 9.08 0.54 2.27
C LEU A 19 10.22 1.13 1.46
N PHE A 20 10.43 0.65 0.23
CA PHE A 20 11.41 1.25 -0.68
C PHE A 20 11.04 2.70 -1.02
N ILE A 21 9.76 2.97 -1.27
CA ILE A 21 9.25 4.33 -1.48
C ILE A 21 9.47 5.19 -0.22
N TRP A 22 9.19 4.67 0.98
CA TRP A 22 9.50 5.38 2.23
C TRP A 22 10.97 5.71 2.38
N PHE A 23 11.85 4.77 2.03
CA PHE A 23 13.29 5.00 2.04
C PHE A 23 13.69 6.13 1.09
N LEU A 24 13.17 6.14 -0.14
CA LEU A 24 13.40 7.23 -1.10
C LEU A 24 12.87 8.56 -0.60
N LEU A 25 11.64 8.60 -0.06
CA LEU A 25 11.06 9.79 0.54
C LEU A 25 11.96 10.30 1.68
N LEU A 26 12.34 9.46 2.65
CA LEU A 26 13.19 9.90 3.77
C LEU A 26 14.58 10.38 3.34
N THR A 27 15.12 9.85 2.24
CA THR A 27 16.47 10.17 1.74
C THR A 27 16.51 11.43 0.89
N ILE A 28 15.51 11.63 0.03
CA ILE A 28 15.44 12.76 -0.92
C ILE A 28 14.72 13.97 -0.31
N LEU A 29 13.79 13.73 0.62
CA LEU A 29 12.86 14.73 1.13
C LEU A 29 13.35 15.47 2.38
N THR A 30 14.60 15.33 2.83
CA THR A 30 15.12 16.08 3.99
C THR A 30 15.12 17.60 3.78
N ILE A 31 15.12 18.08 2.53
CA ILE A 31 15.09 19.52 2.18
C ILE A 31 13.65 20.03 1.94
N ILE A 32 12.70 19.14 1.63
CA ILE A 32 11.31 19.48 1.21
C ILE A 32 10.27 19.11 2.29
N LEU A 33 10.66 18.34 3.32
CA LEU A 33 9.79 17.70 4.32
C LEU A 33 8.80 18.65 5.02
N ALA A 34 9.15 19.93 5.18
CA ALA A 34 8.30 20.91 5.84
C ALA A 34 7.00 21.20 5.06
N TYR A 35 7.04 21.13 3.72
CA TYR A 35 5.88 21.48 2.88
C TYR A 35 4.96 20.28 2.60
N GLN A 36 5.52 19.06 2.55
CA GLN A 36 4.77 17.83 2.21
C GLN A 36 4.40 16.94 3.40
N LEU A 37 4.59 17.40 4.65
CA LEU A 37 4.29 16.62 5.86
C LEU A 37 2.85 16.09 5.90
N SER A 38 1.90 16.86 5.39
CA SER A 38 0.49 16.46 5.28
C SER A 38 0.32 15.22 4.38
N ILE A 39 1.00 15.17 3.24
CA ILE A 39 0.90 14.06 2.29
C ILE A 39 1.63 12.82 2.82
N PHE A 40 2.78 13.04 3.45
CA PHE A 40 3.52 12.00 4.17
C PHE A 40 2.61 11.31 5.21
N SER A 41 1.83 12.09 5.95
CA SER A 41 0.88 11.58 6.94
C SER A 41 -0.27 10.77 6.30
N LEU A 42 -0.76 11.18 5.12
CA LEU A 42 -1.78 10.42 4.39
C LEU A 42 -1.27 9.06 3.92
N TYR A 43 0.01 8.95 3.55
CA TYR A 43 0.62 7.69 3.10
C TYR A 43 0.87 6.69 4.24
N LEU A 44 0.90 7.16 5.50
CA LEU A 44 1.13 6.34 6.67
C LEU A 44 0.02 5.30 6.91
N ILE A 45 -1.25 5.70 6.74
CA ILE A 45 -2.41 4.82 6.98
C ILE A 45 -2.38 3.58 6.07
N PRO A 46 -2.30 3.69 4.74
CA PRO A 46 -2.22 2.52 3.88
C PRO A 46 -0.95 1.72 4.11
N THR A 47 0.16 2.34 4.52
CA THR A 47 1.41 1.65 4.89
C THR A 47 1.21 0.73 6.10
N ILE A 48 0.61 1.22 7.19
CA ILE A 48 0.36 0.43 8.39
C ILE A 48 -0.53 -0.78 8.04
N LEU A 49 -1.58 -0.55 7.24
CA LEU A 49 -2.45 -1.63 6.77
C LEU A 49 -1.69 -2.66 5.92
N ASN A 50 -0.77 -2.21 5.05
CA ASN A 50 0.06 -3.09 4.22
C ASN A 50 1.04 -3.94 5.07
N ILE A 51 1.60 -3.35 6.14
CA ILE A 51 2.39 -4.06 7.14
C ILE A 51 1.55 -5.16 7.80
N ILE A 52 0.36 -4.81 8.28
CA ILE A 52 -0.55 -5.72 8.97
C ILE A 52 -0.87 -6.95 8.11
N ILE A 53 -1.25 -6.78 6.84
CA ILE A 53 -1.64 -7.91 5.98
C ILE A 53 -0.46 -8.79 5.55
N SER A 54 0.77 -8.26 5.60
CA SER A 54 1.99 -9.00 5.27
C SER A 54 2.34 -10.05 6.33
N PHE A 55 1.69 -9.98 7.51
CA PHE A 55 1.71 -11.03 8.51
C PHE A 55 0.70 -12.13 8.16
N LYS A 56 1.19 -13.37 8.06
CA LYS A 56 0.42 -14.56 7.67
C LYS A 56 -0.90 -14.73 8.43
N LYS A 57 -0.93 -14.43 9.74
CA LYS A 57 -2.12 -14.53 10.60
C LYS A 57 -3.22 -13.52 10.25
N LEU A 58 -2.86 -12.40 9.63
CA LEU A 58 -3.73 -11.27 9.32
C LEU A 58 -4.00 -11.10 7.82
N ASN A 59 -3.38 -11.95 6.98
CA ASN A 59 -3.70 -12.04 5.57
C ASN A 59 -5.11 -12.61 5.35
N LYS A 60 -6.09 -11.71 5.41
CA LYS A 60 -7.50 -11.97 5.13
C LYS A 60 -7.90 -11.15 3.90
N LYS A 61 -8.74 -11.72 3.03
CA LYS A 61 -9.25 -11.02 1.84
C LYS A 61 -9.88 -9.66 2.17
N SER A 62 -10.64 -9.59 3.27
CA SER A 62 -11.24 -8.32 3.72
C SER A 62 -10.19 -7.27 4.08
N MET A 63 -9.12 -7.66 4.76
CA MET A 63 -8.03 -6.75 5.10
C MET A 63 -7.27 -6.29 3.86
N ILE A 64 -6.98 -7.18 2.91
CA ILE A 64 -6.37 -6.78 1.62
C ILE A 64 -7.26 -5.76 0.90
N LEU A 65 -8.58 -5.98 0.85
CA LEU A 65 -9.52 -5.03 0.24
C LEU A 65 -9.51 -3.67 0.93
N VAL A 66 -9.53 -3.64 2.26
CA VAL A 66 -9.44 -2.40 3.04
C VAL A 66 -8.13 -1.67 2.74
N THR A 67 -7.01 -2.38 2.63
CA THR A 67 -5.72 -1.78 2.26
C THR A 67 -5.75 -1.20 0.85
N ILE A 68 -6.33 -1.90 -0.13
CA ILE A 68 -6.51 -1.38 -1.50
C ILE A 68 -7.32 -0.09 -1.50
N PHE A 69 -8.49 -0.09 -0.84
CA PHE A 69 -9.34 1.10 -0.75
C PHE A 69 -8.62 2.26 -0.06
N SER A 70 -7.83 1.96 0.97
CA SER A 70 -7.00 2.95 1.64
C SER A 70 -6.02 3.61 0.66
N TYR A 71 -5.22 2.83 -0.10
CA TYR A 71 -4.32 3.42 -1.10
C TYR A 71 -5.05 4.25 -2.16
N ILE A 72 -6.23 3.82 -2.63
CA ILE A 72 -7.01 4.57 -3.62
C ILE A 72 -7.53 5.89 -3.05
N ILE A 73 -8.16 5.86 -1.86
CA ILE A 73 -8.76 7.05 -1.23
C ILE A 73 -7.68 8.05 -0.85
N PHE A 74 -6.60 7.60 -0.19
CA PHE A 74 -5.52 8.50 0.22
C PHE A 74 -4.69 8.99 -0.97
N GLY A 75 -4.49 8.17 -2.00
CA GLY A 75 -3.84 8.60 -3.24
C GLY A 75 -4.65 9.66 -3.98
N GLY A 76 -5.97 9.44 -4.11
CA GLY A 76 -6.88 10.43 -4.68
C GLY A 76 -6.89 11.74 -3.90
N LYS A 77 -6.93 11.66 -2.56
CA LYS A 77 -6.85 12.85 -1.70
C LYS A 77 -5.52 13.60 -1.88
N ALA A 78 -4.39 12.91 -1.98
CA ALA A 78 -3.09 13.53 -2.21
C ALA A 78 -3.08 14.31 -3.55
N ILE A 79 -3.61 13.70 -4.62
CA ILE A 79 -3.74 14.36 -5.93
C ILE A 79 -4.64 15.59 -5.86
N SER A 80 -5.77 15.51 -5.14
CA SER A 80 -6.67 16.66 -4.99
C SER A 80 -6.07 17.82 -4.19
N MET A 81 -5.13 17.54 -3.27
CA MET A 81 -4.47 18.58 -2.47
C MET A 81 -3.38 19.31 -3.27
N GLU A 82 -2.71 18.63 -4.19
CA GLU A 82 -1.59 19.20 -4.96
C GLU A 82 -1.57 18.63 -6.40
N PRO A 83 -2.50 19.07 -7.27
CA PRO A 83 -2.72 18.44 -8.58
C PRO A 83 -1.51 18.54 -9.51
N ASP A 84 -0.72 19.61 -9.41
CA ASP A 84 0.47 19.83 -10.25
C ASP A 84 1.55 18.74 -10.02
N SER A 85 1.53 18.11 -8.85
CA SER A 85 2.45 17.04 -8.43
C SER A 85 1.87 15.62 -8.63
N ALA A 86 0.74 15.48 -9.35
CA ALA A 86 0.01 14.21 -9.50
C ALA A 86 0.87 13.01 -9.96
N TYR A 87 1.85 13.26 -10.84
CA TYR A 87 2.76 12.22 -11.32
C TYR A 87 3.55 11.56 -10.18
N ILE A 88 3.97 12.34 -9.19
CA ILE A 88 4.68 11.82 -8.01
C ILE A 88 3.75 10.89 -7.24
N TYR A 89 2.50 11.28 -7.02
CA TYR A 89 1.53 10.42 -6.30
C TYR A 89 1.19 9.14 -7.06
N TYR A 90 1.18 9.16 -8.39
CA TYR A 90 1.04 7.92 -9.16
C TYR A 90 2.18 6.94 -8.89
N ILE A 91 3.42 7.42 -8.85
CA ILE A 91 4.58 6.60 -8.47
C ILE A 91 4.43 6.10 -7.02
N LEU A 92 3.96 6.98 -6.12
CA LEU A 92 3.83 6.64 -4.71
C LEU A 92 2.71 5.65 -4.42
N PHE A 93 1.61 5.61 -5.18
CA PHE A 93 0.39 4.87 -4.83
C PHE A 93 0.09 3.67 -5.76
N ILE A 94 0.42 3.73 -7.05
CA ILE A 94 -0.01 2.73 -8.04
C ILE A 94 0.71 1.38 -7.89
N PRO A 95 2.05 1.31 -7.81
CA PRO A 95 2.77 0.04 -7.89
C PRO A 95 2.32 -0.97 -6.82
N GLN A 96 2.32 -0.59 -5.54
CA GLN A 96 1.86 -1.47 -4.47
C GLN A 96 0.36 -1.75 -4.53
N THR A 97 -0.46 -0.84 -5.04
CA THR A 97 -1.90 -1.08 -5.23
C THR A 97 -2.15 -2.21 -6.23
N ILE A 98 -1.39 -2.25 -7.34
CA ILE A 98 -1.46 -3.35 -8.31
C ILE A 98 -1.12 -4.69 -7.65
N PHE A 99 -0.02 -4.76 -6.87
CA PHE A 99 0.35 -5.99 -6.17
C PHE A 99 -0.69 -6.42 -5.13
N LEU A 100 -1.34 -5.48 -4.45
CA LEU A 100 -2.43 -5.78 -3.52
C LEU A 100 -3.68 -6.29 -4.24
N ILE A 101 -4.02 -5.73 -5.40
CA ILE A 101 -5.11 -6.24 -6.25
C ILE A 101 -4.82 -7.68 -6.64
N LEU A 102 -3.60 -7.98 -7.12
CA LEU A 102 -3.17 -9.34 -7.44
C LEU A 102 -3.22 -10.26 -6.21
N ALA A 103 -2.80 -9.77 -5.04
CA ALA A 103 -2.90 -10.51 -3.78
C ALA A 103 -4.35 -10.85 -3.43
N CYS A 104 -5.29 -9.93 -3.68
CA CYS A 104 -6.72 -10.14 -3.45
C CYS A 104 -7.32 -11.17 -4.42
N LEU A 105 -6.98 -11.07 -5.71
CA LEU A 105 -7.46 -11.97 -6.76
C LEU A 105 -6.96 -13.40 -6.58
N THR A 106 -5.73 -13.57 -6.11
CA THR A 106 -5.12 -14.88 -5.86
C THR A 106 -5.53 -15.49 -4.51
N PHE A 107 -6.32 -14.77 -3.71
CA PHE A 107 -6.81 -15.26 -2.42
C PHE A 107 -7.89 -16.33 -2.61
N LYS A 108 -7.60 -17.56 -2.21
CA LYS A 108 -8.55 -18.67 -2.18
C LYS A 108 -9.34 -18.63 -0.88
N LYS A 109 -10.67 -18.61 -0.98
CA LYS A 109 -11.58 -18.60 0.17
C LYS A 109 -11.28 -19.81 1.06
N THR A 110 -11.11 -19.57 2.36
CA THR A 110 -11.10 -20.67 3.32
C THR A 110 -12.54 -21.17 3.39
N GLU A 111 -12.88 -22.24 2.67
CA GLU A 111 -14.05 -23.04 3.02
C GLU A 111 -13.95 -23.35 4.52
N GLN A 112 -14.81 -22.71 5.30
CA GLN A 112 -15.09 -23.13 6.65
C GLN A 112 -15.79 -24.48 6.47
N LYS A 113 -15.04 -25.56 6.72
CA LYS A 113 -15.64 -26.86 7.02
C LYS A 113 -16.36 -26.76 8.35
#